data_AF-A0A3D3E7K0-F1
#
_entry.id   AF-A0A3D3E7K0-F1
#
_cell.length_a   1.000
_cell.length_b   1.000
_cell.length_c   1.000
_cell.angle_alpha   90.00
_cell.angle_beta   90.00
_cell.angle_gamma   90.00
#
_symmetry.space_group_name_H-M   'P 1'
#
loop_
_entity.id
_entity.type
_entity.pdbx_description
1 polymer ?
#
loop_
_entity_poly.entity_id
_entity_poly.type
_entity_poly.pdbx_seq_one_letter_code
_entity_poly.pdbx_strand_id
1 'polypeptide(L)'
;MESLINLWQDTGFYQLTIGQFAMISIGCLLLFLAIHPKFQFEPLLLLPIAIGTIFVNIPGADFYSGPVYAEDGHLDSPAGLLYYIYHAGIETGLFPLMIFMGVGAMT
;
A
#
# COMPACT_ATOMS: atom_id res chain seq x y z
N MET A 1 9.33 2.77 34.27
CA MET A 1 8.01 2.11 34.06
C MET A 1 7.28 2.74 32.88
N GLU A 2 7.35 4.06 32.71
CA GLU A 2 6.81 4.81 31.55
C GLU A 2 7.37 4.34 30.19
N SER A 3 8.67 4.04 30.09
CA SER A 3 9.26 3.56 28.83
C SER A 3 8.69 2.23 28.34
N LEU A 4 8.23 1.36 29.25
CA LEU A 4 7.55 0.10 28.89
C LEU A 4 6.12 0.36 28.41
N ILE A 5 5.47 1.40 28.93
CA ILE A 5 4.13 1.82 28.50
C ILE A 5 4.19 2.46 27.11
N ASN A 6 5.18 3.33 26.87
CA ASN A 6 5.41 3.92 25.56
C ASN A 6 5.74 2.86 24.51
N LEU A 7 6.62 1.90 24.84
CA LEU A 7 6.90 0.77 23.95
C LEU A 7 5.65 -0.05 23.62
N TRP A 8 4.73 -0.20 24.57
CA TRP A 8 3.47 -0.91 24.34
C TRP A 8 2.52 -0.12 23.43
N GLN A 9 2.44 1.21 23.61
CA GLN A 9 1.64 2.11 22.78
C GLN A 9 2.20 2.29 21.36
N ASP A 10 3.53 2.19 21.21
CA ASP A 10 4.22 2.25 19.92
C ASP A 10 4.19 0.92 19.18
N THR A 11 3.67 -0.16 19.79
CA THR A 11 3.49 -1.41 19.06
C THR A 11 2.46 -1.23 17.96
N GLY A 12 2.77 -1.72 16.76
CA GLY A 12 1.82 -1.74 15.65
C GLY A 12 0.51 -2.45 16.02
N PHE A 13 0.53 -3.41 16.96
CA PHE A 13 -0.69 -4.07 17.46
C PHE A 13 -1.62 -3.14 18.24
N TYR A 14 -1.08 -2.15 18.95
CA TYR A 14 -1.89 -1.18 19.71
C TYR A 14 -2.49 -0.10 18.79
N GLN A 15 -1.75 0.27 17.74
CA GLN A 15 -2.19 1.26 16.74
C GLN A 15 -3.09 0.67 15.65
N LEU A 16 -3.29 -0.65 15.64
CA LEU A 16 -4.18 -1.31 14.67
C LEU A 16 -5.62 -0.85 14.83
N THR A 17 -6.14 -0.20 13.81
CA THR A 17 -7.58 0.04 13.68
C THR A 17 -8.28 -1.21 13.16
N ILE A 18 -9.57 -1.37 13.52
CA ILE A 18 -10.39 -2.49 13.04
C ILE A 18 -10.48 -2.50 11.50
N GLY A 19 -10.52 -1.32 10.87
CA GLY A 19 -10.52 -1.18 9.41
C GLY A 19 -9.23 -1.69 8.77
N GLN A 20 -8.07 -1.33 9.31
CA GLN A 20 -6.77 -1.82 8.82
C GLN A 20 -6.66 -3.33 8.95
N PHE A 21 -7.10 -3.91 10.08
CA PHE A 21 -7.09 -5.35 10.27
C PHE A 21 -7.96 -6.09 9.24
N ALA A 22 -9.15 -5.56 8.94
CA ALA A 22 -10.03 -6.11 7.91
C ALA A 22 -9.37 -6.05 6.53
N MET A 23 -8.75 -4.91 6.17
CA MET A 23 -8.08 -4.75 4.88
C MET A 23 -6.83 -5.61 4.73
N ILE A 24 -6.05 -5.80 5.79
CA ILE A 24 -4.92 -6.76 5.79
C ILE A 24 -5.45 -8.18 5.56
N SER A 25 -6.55 -8.55 6.20
CA SER A 25 -7.19 -9.87 6.01
C SER A 25 -7.64 -10.06 4.56
N ILE A 26 -8.20 -9.02 3.92
CA ILE A 26 -8.55 -9.03 2.50
C ILE A 26 -7.28 -9.13 1.63
N GLY A 27 -6.23 -8.38 1.94
CA GLY A 27 -4.94 -8.47 1.24
C GLY A 27 -4.35 -9.88 1.28
N CYS A 28 -4.40 -10.55 2.45
CA CYS A 28 -4.00 -11.95 2.60
C CYS A 28 -4.89 -12.91 1.78
N LEU A 29 -6.19 -12.64 1.69
CA LEU A 29 -7.12 -13.42 0.86
C LEU A 29 -6.78 -13.25 -0.63
N LEU A 30 -6.53 -12.02 -1.10
CA LEU A 30 -6.14 -11.76 -2.49
C LEU A 30 -4.79 -12.40 -2.81
N LEU A 31 -3.84 -12.35 -1.87
CA LEU A 31 -2.54 -13.01 -2.00
C LEU A 31 -2.71 -14.53 -2.13
N PHE A 32 -3.59 -15.13 -1.33
CA PHE A 32 -3.95 -16.53 -1.43
C PHE A 32 -4.57 -16.85 -2.79
N LEU A 33 -5.51 -16.05 -3.30
CA LEU A 33 -6.13 -16.26 -4.61
C LEU A 33 -5.12 -16.15 -5.77
N ALA A 34 -4.14 -15.24 -5.68
CA ALA A 34 -3.13 -15.04 -6.71
C ALA A 34 -2.12 -16.19 -6.78
N ILE A 35 -1.69 -16.73 -5.64
CA ILE A 35 -0.62 -17.74 -5.56
C ILE A 35 -1.19 -19.16 -5.61
N HIS A 36 -2.37 -19.39 -5.04
CA HIS A 36 -2.85 -20.75 -4.84
C HIS A 36 -3.03 -21.47 -6.19
N PRO A 37 -2.44 -22.68 -6.36
CA PRO A 37 -2.39 -23.37 -7.65
C PRO A 37 -3.74 -23.67 -8.28
N LYS A 38 -4.81 -23.73 -7.48
CA LYS A 38 -6.17 -24.01 -7.99
C LYS A 38 -6.91 -22.78 -8.50
N PHE A 39 -6.48 -21.57 -8.13
CA PHE A 39 -7.25 -20.35 -8.36
C PHE A 39 -6.51 -19.39 -9.30
N GLN A 40 -5.19 -19.23 -9.17
CA GLN A 40 -4.27 -18.47 -10.06
C GLN A 40 -4.95 -17.35 -10.87
N PHE A 41 -5.73 -16.51 -10.19
CA PHE A 41 -6.45 -15.43 -10.84
C PHE A 41 -5.47 -14.31 -11.14
N GLU A 42 -5.29 -14.00 -12.42
CA GLU A 42 -4.41 -12.93 -12.95
C GLU A 42 -3.17 -12.66 -12.08
N PRO A 43 -2.29 -13.67 -11.90
CA PRO A 43 -1.24 -13.62 -10.88
C PRO A 43 -0.27 -12.45 -11.10
N LEU A 44 -0.12 -11.99 -12.35
CA LEU A 44 0.72 -10.87 -12.73
C LEU A 44 0.23 -9.53 -12.15
N LEU A 45 -1.09 -9.34 -12.04
CA LEU A 45 -1.69 -8.10 -11.53
C LEU A 45 -2.15 -8.23 -10.08
N LEU A 46 -2.78 -9.36 -9.74
CA LEU A 46 -3.39 -9.57 -8.43
C LEU A 46 -2.36 -9.65 -7.30
N LEU A 47 -1.18 -10.23 -7.57
CA LEU A 47 -0.10 -10.33 -6.59
C LEU A 47 0.42 -8.94 -6.15
N PRO A 48 0.81 -8.03 -7.07
CA PRO A 48 1.15 -6.65 -6.70
C PRO A 48 0.03 -5.92 -5.95
N ILE A 49 -1.24 -6.10 -6.36
CA ILE A 49 -2.39 -5.47 -5.71
C ILE A 49 -2.55 -5.97 -4.27
N ALA A 50 -2.41 -7.28 -4.03
CA ALA A 50 -2.49 -7.87 -2.71
C ALA A 50 -1.40 -7.33 -1.78
N ILE A 51 -0.15 -7.25 -2.26
CA ILE A 51 0.97 -6.70 -1.49
C ILE A 51 0.77 -5.21 -1.20
N GLY A 52 0.34 -4.43 -2.19
CA GLY A 52 0.05 -3.01 -2.01
C GLY A 52 -1.04 -2.77 -0.96
N THR A 53 -2.10 -3.59 -0.99
CA THR A 53 -3.20 -3.53 0.00
C THR A 53 -2.68 -3.79 1.41
N ILE A 54 -1.80 -4.78 1.59
CA ILE A 54 -1.20 -5.06 2.90
C ILE A 54 -0.36 -3.86 3.36
N PHE A 55 0.53 -3.34 2.50
CA PHE A 55 1.45 -2.25 2.85
C PHE A 55 0.74 -0.95 3.24
N VAL A 56 -0.30 -0.54 2.50
CA VAL A 56 -1.07 0.68 2.83
C VAL A 56 -1.77 0.58 4.19
N ASN A 57 -2.08 -0.64 4.65
CA ASN A 57 -2.81 -0.87 5.89
C ASN A 57 -1.93 -1.23 7.09
N ILE A 58 -0.59 -1.21 6.94
CA ILE A 58 0.32 -1.39 8.08
C ILE A 58 0.22 -0.17 9.00
N PRO A 59 -0.13 -0.36 10.29
CA PRO A 59 -0.25 0.73 11.25
C PRO A 59 1.10 1.42 11.46
N GLY A 60 1.11 2.76 11.45
CA GLY A 60 2.31 3.57 11.70
C GLY A 60 3.36 3.55 10.59
N ALA A 61 3.09 2.92 9.45
CA ALA A 61 4.04 2.85 8.34
C ALA A 61 3.77 3.87 7.22
N ASP A 62 2.56 4.44 7.18
CA ASP A 62 2.20 5.61 6.38
C ASP A 62 2.63 5.58 4.91
N PHE A 63 2.65 4.39 4.31
CA PHE A 63 3.11 4.16 2.93
C PHE A 63 2.33 4.95 1.87
N TYR A 64 1.11 5.38 2.17
CA TYR A 64 0.25 6.20 1.31
C TYR A 64 -0.01 7.60 1.87
N SER A 65 0.69 8.01 2.94
CA SER A 65 0.55 9.37 3.47
C SER A 65 1.01 10.40 2.44
N GLY A 66 0.27 11.51 2.34
CA GLY A 66 0.67 12.65 1.54
C GLY A 66 1.81 13.43 2.21
N PRO A 67 2.56 14.23 1.44
CA PRO A 67 3.60 15.07 1.99
C PRO A 67 2.99 16.12 2.91
N VAL A 68 3.60 16.33 4.07
CA VAL A 68 3.20 17.38 5.02
C VAL A 68 4.11 18.58 4.82
N TYR A 69 3.51 19.72 4.51
CA TYR A 69 4.21 20.99 4.35
C TYR A 69 3.99 21.85 5.59
N ALA A 70 5.07 22.45 6.11
CA ALA A 70 4.99 23.46 7.16
C ALA A 70 4.41 24.77 6.60
N GLU A 71 3.93 25.66 7.48
CA GLU A 71 3.30 26.93 7.09
C GLU A 71 4.23 27.87 6.29
N ASP A 72 5.54 27.66 6.37
CA ASP A 72 6.59 28.35 5.62
C ASP A 72 6.84 27.75 4.23
N GLY A 73 6.12 26.68 3.86
CA GLY A 73 6.23 25.99 2.58
C GLY A 73 7.38 24.98 2.51
N HIS A 74 8.09 24.72 3.61
CA HIS A 74 9.12 23.68 3.67
C HIS A 74 8.50 22.29 3.86
N LEU A 75 9.15 21.27 3.28
CA LEU A 75 8.76 19.87 3.42
C LEU A 75 9.12 19.39 4.83
N ASP A 76 8.10 19.17 5.67
CA ASP A 76 8.27 18.70 7.04
C ASP A 76 8.37 17.17 7.07
N SER A 77 7.50 16.49 6.31
CA SER A 77 7.56 15.04 6.13
C SER A 77 7.39 14.65 4.65
N PRO A 78 8.30 13.80 4.11
CA PRO A 78 8.14 13.30 2.74
C PRO A 78 6.91 12.40 2.64
N ALA A 79 6.32 12.31 1.44
CA ALA A 79 5.19 11.43 1.21
C ALA A 79 5.61 9.95 1.28
N GLY A 80 4.64 9.07 1.55
CA GLY A 80 4.85 7.64 1.50
C GLY A 80 5.23 7.15 0.09
N LEU A 81 5.99 6.05 0.02
CA LEU A 81 6.43 5.48 -1.28
C LEU A 81 5.26 5.20 -2.23
N LEU A 82 4.18 4.61 -1.72
CA LEU A 82 3.01 4.25 -2.52
C LEU A 82 2.22 5.50 -2.94
N TYR A 83 2.29 6.60 -2.18
CA TYR A 83 1.72 7.88 -2.58
C TYR A 83 2.37 8.40 -3.86
N TYR A 84 3.71 8.40 -3.93
CA TYR A 84 4.44 8.84 -5.12
C TYR A 84 4.16 7.96 -6.33
N ILE A 85 4.13 6.64 -6.16
CA ILE A 85 3.83 5.69 -7.24
C ILE A 85 2.41 5.92 -7.78
N TYR A 86 1.44 6.15 -6.89
CA TYR A 86 0.06 6.42 -7.29
C TYR A 86 -0.07 7.75 -8.05
N HIS A 87 0.44 8.85 -7.49
CA HIS A 87 0.30 10.18 -8.08
C HIS A 87 1.10 10.32 -9.37
N ALA A 88 2.32 9.76 -9.42
CA ALA A 88 3.14 9.85 -10.62
C ALA A 88 2.67 8.93 -11.75
N GLY A 89 2.10 7.76 -11.41
CA GLY A 89 1.84 6.69 -12.38
C GLY A 89 0.37 6.43 -12.67
N ILE A 90 -0.48 6.33 -11.65
CA ILE A 90 -1.89 5.96 -11.80
C ILE A 90 -2.74 7.19 -12.07
N GLU A 91 -2.59 8.25 -11.28
CA GLU A 91 -3.37 9.48 -11.41
C GLU A 91 -3.09 10.21 -12.74
N THR A 92 -1.84 10.24 -13.18
CA THR A 92 -1.44 10.77 -14.49
C THR A 92 -1.88 9.89 -15.67
N GLY A 93 -2.36 8.67 -15.41
CA GLY A 93 -2.71 7.68 -16.42
C GLY A 93 -1.51 7.00 -17.10
N LEU A 94 -0.27 7.28 -16.67
CA LEU A 94 0.93 6.72 -17.28
C LEU A 94 0.97 5.19 -17.23
N PHE A 95 0.68 4.58 -16.08
CA PHE A 95 0.75 3.12 -15.92
C PHE A 95 -0.32 2.36 -16.71
N PRO A 96 -1.61 2.74 -16.69
CA PRO A 96 -2.62 2.11 -17.55
C PRO A 96 -2.25 2.17 -19.04
N LEU A 97 -1.78 3.31 -19.52
CA LEU A 97 -1.37 3.48 -20.92
C LEU A 97 -0.17 2.59 -21.28
N MET A 98 0.85 2.52 -20.40
CA MET A 98 2.01 1.65 -20.58
C MET A 98 1.62 0.17 -20.59
N ILE A 99 0.73 -0.25 -19.68
CA ILE A 99 0.23 -1.64 -19.64
C ILE A 99 -0.52 -1.97 -20.94
N PHE A 100 -1.44 -1.11 -21.39
CA PHE A 100 -2.20 -1.36 -22.62
C PHE A 100 -1.32 -1.32 -23.88
N MET A 101 -0.31 -0.44 -23.92
CA MET A 101 0.69 -0.45 -24.99
C MET A 101 1.44 -1.79 -25.03
N GLY A 102 1.85 -2.31 -23.86
CA GLY A 102 2.50 -3.62 -23.76
C GLY A 102 1.59 -4.77 -24.20
N VAL A 103 0.31 -4.75 -23.82
CA VAL A 103 -0.69 -5.73 -24.28
C VAL A 103 -0.86 -5.66 -25.80
N GLY A 104 -0.98 -4.46 -26.37
CA GLY A 104 -1.10 -4.27 -27.82
C GLY A 104 0.15 -4.66 -28.61
N ALA A 105 1.34 -4.62 -28.01
CA ALA A 105 2.57 -5.11 -28.65
C ALA A 105 2.67 -6.65 -28.69
N MET A 106 1.88 -7.36 -27.86
CA MET A 106 1.82 -8.82 -27.83
C MET A 106 0.72 -9.41 -28.74
N THR A 107 -0.13 -8.56 -29.34
CA THR A 107 -1.16 -8.93 -30.32
C THR A 107 -0.70 -8.65 -31.74
#